data_AF-A0A8S7P0E9-F1
#
_entry.id   AF-A0A8S7P0E9-F1
#
_cell.length_a   1.000
_cell.length_b   1.000
_cell.length_c   1.000
_cell.angle_alpha   90.00
_cell.angle_beta   90.00
_cell.angle_gamma   90.00
#
_symmetry.space_group_name_H-M   'P 1'
#
loop_
_entity.id
_entity.type
_entity.pdbx_description
1 polymer ?
#
loop_
_entity_poly.entity_id
_entity_poly.type
_entity_poly.pdbx_seq_one_letter_code
_entity_poly.pdbx_strand_id
1 'polypeptide(L)' 'MEQKTLSAEPRRSFSNNFKLQMVKLALQPGASVARIARE' A
#
# COMPACT_ATOMS: atom_id res chain seq x y z
N MET A 1 6.61 -7.65 30.14
CA MET A 1 6.83 -6.48 29.27
C MET A 1 5.71 -6.51 28.26
N GLU A 2 4.64 -5.75 28.53
CA GLU A 2 3.43 -5.74 27.71
C GLU A 2 3.79 -5.27 26.29
N GLN A 3 3.66 -6.16 25.31
CA GLN A 3 3.89 -5.84 23.91
C GLN A 3 2.84 -4.83 23.47
N LYS A 4 3.29 -3.58 23.31
CA LYS A 4 2.57 -2.46 22.73
C LYS A 4 1.86 -2.92 21.46
N THR A 5 0.54 -3.11 21.54
CA THR A 5 -0.33 -3.48 20.42
C THR A 5 -0.27 -2.37 19.38
N LEU A 6 0.60 -2.55 18.39
CA LEU A 6 0.81 -1.60 17.30
C LEU A 6 -0.44 -1.58 16.41
N SER A 7 -1.33 -0.61 16.67
CA SER A 7 -2.44 -0.15 15.83
C SER A 7 -3.52 -1.22 15.56
N ALA A 8 -4.67 -1.02 16.22
CA ALA A 8 -5.92 -1.73 15.98
C ALA A 8 -6.68 -1.21 14.74
N GLU A 9 -6.04 -0.44 13.86
CA GLU A 9 -6.64 -0.16 12.54
C GLU A 9 -6.71 -1.47 11.75
N PRO A 10 -7.84 -1.76 11.09
CA PRO A 10 -7.90 -2.80 10.08
C PRO A 10 -6.91 -2.44 8.97
N ARG A 11 -5.67 -2.94 9.07
CA ARG A 11 -4.70 -2.84 8.01
C ARG A 11 -5.25 -3.70 6.88
N ARG A 12 -5.90 -3.05 5.92
CA ARG A 12 -6.45 -3.71 4.74
C ARG A 12 -5.33 -4.53 4.12
N SER A 13 -5.42 -5.85 4.25
CA SER A 13 -4.41 -6.74 3.72
C SER A 13 -4.68 -6.88 2.23
N PHE A 14 -3.80 -6.32 1.41
CA PHE A 14 -3.87 -6.49 -0.03
C PHE A 14 -3.19 -7.79 -0.45
N SER A 15 -3.71 -8.41 -1.51
CA SER A 15 -3.08 -9.59 -2.10
C SER A 15 -1.65 -9.25 -2.58
N ASN A 16 -0.76 -10.24 -2.62
CA ASN A 16 0.61 -10.01 -3.06
C ASN A 16 0.68 -9.50 -4.50
N ASN A 17 -0.21 -9.97 -5.38
CA ASN A 17 -0.28 -9.46 -6.75
C ASN A 17 -0.65 -7.97 -6.80
N PHE A 18 -1.61 -7.54 -5.97
CA PHE A 18 -1.99 -6.13 -5.88
C PHE A 18 -0.83 -5.27 -5.36
N LYS A 19 -0.12 -5.73 -4.32
CA LYS A 19 1.08 -5.04 -3.81
C LYS A 19 2.15 -4.89 -4.90
N LEU A 20 2.37 -5.91 -5.73
CA LEU A 20 3.31 -5.84 -6.86
C LEU A 20 2.87 -4.85 -7.94
N GLN A 21 1.57 -4.78 -8.26
CA GLN A 21 1.04 -3.79 -9.20
C GLN A 21 1.26 -2.36 -8.70
N MET A 22 1.02 -2.12 -7.41
CA MET A 22 1.26 -0.84 -6.77
C MET A 22 2.72 -0.39 -6.86
N VAL A 23 3.67 -1.29 -6.59
CA VAL A 23 5.11 -1.00 -6.69
C VAL A 23 5.50 -0.69 -8.14
N LYS A 24 4.99 -1.46 -9.11
CA LYS A 24 5.25 -1.22 -10.54
C LYS A 24 4.77 0.14 -11.01
N LEU A 25 3.58 0.57 -10.54
CA LEU A 25 3.00 1.87 -10.85
C LEU A 25 3.80 3.01 -10.22
N ALA A 26 4.21 2.86 -8.95
CA ALA A 26 5.01 3.86 -8.26
C ALA A 26 6.42 4.02 -8.85
N LEU A 27 6.96 2.97 -9.49
CA LEU A 27 8.27 2.99 -10.13
C LEU A 27 8.28 3.65 -11.52
N GLN A 28 7.11 3.92 -12.12
CA GLN A 28 7.06 4.57 -13.43
C GLN A 28 7.50 6.04 -13.33
N PRO A 29 8.50 6.48 -14.11
CA PRO A 29 8.89 7.90 -14.18
C PRO A 29 7.69 8.75 -14.60
N GLY A 30 7.23 9.65 -13.73
CA GLY A 30 6.06 10.51 -13.99
C GLY A 30 4.70 9.95 -13.55
N ALA A 31 4.67 8.83 -12.80
CA ALA A 31 3.48 8.43 -12.07
C ALA A 31 3.22 9.40 -10.91
N SER A 32 2.14 10.17 -11.03
CA SER A 32 1.64 10.98 -9.92
C SER A 32 0.80 10.08 -9.01
N VAL A 33 1.06 10.12 -7.71
CA VAL A 33 0.29 9.41 -6.66
C VAL A 33 -1.21 9.70 -6.81
N ALA A 34 -1.58 10.89 -7.27
CA ALA A 34 -2.96 11.28 -7.55
C ALA A 34 -3.60 10.52 -8.73
N ARG A 35 -2.83 9.91 -9.65
CA ARG A 35 -3.37 9.00 -10.69
C ARG A 35 -3.48 7.56 -10.20
N ILE A 36 -2.58 7.15 -9.30
CA ILE A 36 -2.57 5.80 -8.75
C ILE A 36 -3.76 5.60 -7.78
N ALA A 37 -4.15 6.63 -7.04
CA ALA A 37 -5.26 6.57 -6.09
C ALA A 37 -6.67 6.72 -6.72
N ARG A 38 -6.78 6.73 -8.06
CA ARG A 38 -8.06 6.88 -8.78
C ARG A 38 -8.70 5.57 -9.23
N GLU A 39 -8.06 4.43 -9.00
CA GLU A 39 -8.66 3.10 -9.19
C GLU A 39 -9.10 2.44 -7.88
#